data_AF-A0AAV5XF84-F1
#
_entry.id   AF-A0AAV5XF84-F1
#
_cell.length_a   1.000
_cell.length_b   1.000
_cell.length_c   1.000
_cell.angle_alpha   90.00
_cell.angle_beta   90.00
_cell.angle_gamma   90.00
#
_symmetry.space_group_name_H-M   'P 1'
#
loop_
_entity.id
_entity.type
_entity.pdbx_description
1 polymer ?
#
loop_
_entity_poly.entity_id
_entity_poly.type
_entity_poly.pdbx_seq_one_letter_code
_entity_poly.pdbx_strand_id
1 'polypeptide(L)'
;MKPGETEFLYLTTTGRRSGQRRQIEIWFTGRDGRYYVIAEHLWDTHWVQNILAAPRVTVRVDAEEFEADARVIDARAEPDLHAAVQEASELKYGWGDGLVVELTVRSA
;
A
#
# COMPACT_ATOMS: atom_id res chain seq x y z
N MET A 1 19.25 1.82 6.67
CA MET A 1 18.17 2.02 7.67
C MET A 1 18.49 3.24 8.51
N LYS A 2 17.64 4.28 8.50
CA LYS A 2 17.76 5.41 9.42
C LYS A 2 17.10 5.02 10.75
N PRO A 3 17.77 5.11 11.89
CA PRO A 3 17.14 4.79 13.17
C PRO A 3 15.98 5.76 13.46
N GLY A 4 14.79 5.20 13.74
CA GLY A 4 13.59 5.95 14.14
C GLY A 4 12.53 6.18 13.04
N GLU A 5 12.73 5.64 11.82
CA GLU A 5 11.73 5.73 10.76
C GLU A 5 10.84 4.47 10.75
N THR A 6 9.53 4.65 10.73
CA THR A 6 8.54 3.57 10.66
C THR A 6 8.67 2.84 9.33
N GLU A 7 8.95 1.54 9.39
CA GLU A 7 9.29 0.74 8.21
C GLU A 7 8.07 0.08 7.58
N PHE A 8 7.04 -0.19 8.37
CA PHE A 8 5.87 -0.93 7.96
C PHE A 8 4.59 -0.26 8.44
N LEU A 9 3.50 -0.59 7.75
CA LEU A 9 2.16 -0.27 8.16
C LEU A 9 1.33 -1.55 8.23
N TYR A 10 0.25 -1.49 8.99
CA TYR A 10 -0.77 -2.53 8.96
C TYR A 10 -1.88 -2.11 8.01
N LEU A 11 -2.15 -2.96 7.04
CA LEU A 11 -3.21 -2.76 6.05
C LEU A 11 -4.33 -3.75 6.31
N THR A 12 -5.51 -3.24 6.65
CA THR A 12 -6.72 -4.03 6.86
C THR A 12 -7.65 -3.90 5.67
N THR A 13 -7.89 -5.01 4.99
CA THR A 13 -8.80 -5.13 3.83
C THR A 13 -10.05 -5.93 4.20
N THR A 14 -11.10 -5.81 3.39
CA THR A 14 -12.30 -6.65 3.53
C THR A 14 -12.15 -7.89 2.64
N GLY A 15 -12.17 -9.08 3.22
CA GLY A 15 -12.03 -10.33 2.49
C GLY A 15 -13.15 -10.52 1.48
N ARG A 16 -12.86 -10.42 0.18
CA ARG A 16 -13.88 -10.38 -0.90
C ARG A 16 -14.86 -11.57 -0.93
N ARG A 17 -14.44 -12.73 -0.41
CA ARG A 17 -15.29 -13.94 -0.31
C ARG A 17 -15.98 -14.09 1.04
N SER A 18 -15.32 -13.65 2.12
CA SER A 18 -15.77 -13.91 3.49
C SER A 18 -16.46 -12.72 4.16
N GLY A 19 -16.31 -11.50 3.64
CA GLY A 19 -16.69 -10.25 4.32
C GLY A 19 -15.85 -9.90 5.55
N GLN A 20 -15.06 -10.83 6.08
CA GLN A 20 -14.22 -10.62 7.26
C GLN A 20 -13.02 -9.72 6.98
N ARG A 21 -12.62 -8.93 8.00
CA ARG A 21 -11.39 -8.12 7.98
C ARG A 21 -10.15 -9.01 7.87
N ARG A 22 -9.19 -8.59 7.03
CA ARG A 22 -7.91 -9.26 6.79
C ARG A 22 -6.79 -8.24 6.93
N GLN A 23 -5.97 -8.40 7.96
CA GLN A 23 -4.83 -7.52 8.23
C GLN A 23 -3.54 -8.18 7.76
N ILE A 24 -2.68 -7.38 7.15
CA ILE A 24 -1.28 -7.73 6.85
C ILE A 24 -0.37 -6.66 7.45
N GLU A 25 0.90 -7.01 7.63
CA GLU A 25 2.00 -6.07 7.80
C GLU A 25 2.72 -5.93 6.46
N ILE A 26 3.01 -4.70 6.03
CA ILE A 26 3.66 -4.45 4.74
C ILE A 26 4.53 -3.19 4.81
N TRP A 27 5.67 -3.22 4.14
CA TRP A 27 6.57 -2.08 4.02
C TRP A 27 5.97 -1.00 3.13
N PHE A 28 6.26 0.26 3.43
CA PHE A 28 5.65 1.38 2.73
C PHE A 28 6.61 2.54 2.49
N THR A 29 6.30 3.30 1.45
CA THR A 29 6.92 4.61 1.20
C THR A 29 5.87 5.71 1.29
N GLY A 30 6.27 6.87 1.79
CA GLY A 30 5.43 8.08 1.85
C GLY A 30 5.80 9.02 0.72
N ARG A 31 4.80 9.57 0.02
CA ARG A 31 5.01 10.61 -1.00
C ARG A 31 3.77 11.49 -1.12
N ASP A 32 3.96 12.81 -1.11
CA ASP A 32 2.89 13.80 -1.31
C ASP A 32 1.66 13.60 -0.40
N GLY A 33 1.90 13.23 0.86
CA GLY A 33 0.84 12.98 1.85
C GLY A 33 0.07 11.66 1.64
N ARG A 34 0.53 10.79 0.74
CA ARG A 34 -0.01 9.46 0.48
C ARG A 34 0.96 8.37 0.90
N TYR A 35 0.45 7.18 1.13
CA TYR A 35 1.24 5.99 1.41
C TYR A 35 1.21 5.06 0.21
N TYR A 36 2.32 4.38 -0.06
CA TYR A 36 2.45 3.44 -1.16
C TYR A 36 3.04 2.14 -0.66
N VAL A 37 2.47 1.03 -1.13
CA VAL A 37 2.92 -0.33 -0.83
C VAL A 37 3.10 -1.10 -2.13
N ILE A 38 4.00 -2.10 -2.13
CA ILE A 38 4.32 -2.87 -3.33
C ILE A 38 3.98 -4.34 -3.08
N ALA A 39 3.14 -4.91 -3.96
CA ALA A 39 2.87 -6.35 -3.97
C ALA A 39 3.87 -7.06 -4.89
N GLU A 40 4.77 -7.85 -4.29
CA GLU A 40 5.73 -8.69 -5.01
C GLU A 40 5.02 -9.74 -5.88
N HIS A 41 4.00 -10.43 -5.35
CA HIS A 41 3.21 -11.42 -6.11
C HIS A 41 2.09 -10.79 -6.94
N LEU A 42 2.20 -9.49 -7.25
CA LEU A 42 1.30 -8.76 -8.14
C LEU A 42 -0.19 -9.02 -7.82
N TRP A 43 -0.94 -9.48 -8.82
CA TRP A 43 -2.40 -9.67 -8.82
C TRP A 43 -2.89 -10.91 -8.06
N ASP A 44 -2.01 -11.87 -7.79
CA ASP A 44 -2.38 -13.10 -7.07
C ASP A 44 -2.43 -12.89 -5.55
N THR A 45 -1.93 -11.75 -5.09
CA THR A 45 -1.90 -11.41 -3.68
C THR A 45 -3.31 -11.19 -3.13
N HIS A 46 -3.67 -11.92 -2.07
CA HIS A 46 -5.02 -11.89 -1.50
C HIS A 46 -5.51 -10.49 -1.12
N TRP A 47 -4.64 -9.66 -0.52
CA TRP A 47 -5.00 -8.30 -0.11
C TRP A 47 -5.19 -7.36 -1.31
N VAL A 48 -4.44 -7.53 -2.40
CA VAL A 48 -4.65 -6.81 -3.67
C VAL A 48 -6.02 -7.15 -4.24
N GLN A 49 -6.35 -8.44 -4.31
CA GLN A 49 -7.66 -8.89 -4.81
C GLN A 49 -8.81 -8.41 -3.93
N ASN A 50 -8.58 -8.24 -2.62
CA ASN A 50 -9.57 -7.65 -1.72
C ASN A 50 -9.76 -6.16 -2.01
N ILE A 51 -8.69 -5.39 -2.22
CA ILE A 51 -8.74 -3.96 -2.59
C ILE A 51 -9.49 -3.75 -3.90
N LEU A 52 -9.23 -4.59 -4.90
CA LEU A 52 -9.92 -4.51 -6.20
C LEU A 52 -11.44 -4.73 -6.07
N ALA A 53 -11.88 -5.52 -5.09
CA ALA A 53 -13.30 -5.73 -4.82
C ALA A 53 -13.90 -4.66 -3.88
N ALA A 54 -13.11 -4.16 -2.93
CA ALA A 54 -13.52 -3.19 -1.92
C ALA A 54 -12.33 -2.27 -1.59
N PRO A 55 -12.24 -1.08 -2.23
CA PRO A 55 -11.07 -0.20 -2.12
C PRO A 55 -10.97 0.51 -0.77
N ARG A 56 -12.01 0.49 0.06
CA ARG A 56 -11.97 1.07 1.39
C ARG A 56 -11.19 0.17 2.34
N VAL A 57 -10.13 0.71 2.91
CA VAL A 57 -9.22 0.01 3.82
C VAL A 57 -9.01 0.80 5.10
N THR A 58 -8.51 0.12 6.12
CA THR A 58 -7.99 0.76 7.33
C THR A 58 -6.48 0.61 7.34
N VAL A 59 -5.77 1.70 7.59
CA VAL A 59 -4.31 1.75 7.65
C VAL A 59 -3.92 2.13 9.06
N ARG A 60 -2.94 1.42 9.61
CA ARG A 60 -2.31 1.78 10.89
C ARG A 60 -0.81 1.92 10.73
N VAL A 61 -0.29 3.10 11.04
CA VAL A 61 1.13 3.45 11.04
C VAL A 61 1.46 3.88 12.47
N ASP A 62 2.45 3.24 13.09
CA ASP A 62 2.75 3.43 14.51
C ASP A 62 1.50 3.23 15.41
N ALA A 63 1.12 4.28 16.14
CA ALA A 63 -0.05 4.30 17.02
C ALA A 63 -1.29 4.92 16.36
N GLU A 64 -1.18 5.44 15.13
CA GLU A 64 -2.26 6.12 14.41
C GLU A 64 -2.97 5.16 13.46
N GLU A 65 -4.30 5.13 13.53
CA GLU A 65 -5.16 4.34 12.64
C GLU A 65 -6.18 5.25 11.95
N PHE A 66 -6.33 5.09 10.63
CA PHE A 66 -7.21 5.91 9.81
C PHE A 66 -7.82 5.12 8.64
N GLU A 67 -8.95 5.60 8.13
CA GLU A 67 -9.53 5.08 6.89
C GLU A 67 -8.82 5.65 5.65
N ALA A 68 -8.64 4.82 4.64
CA ALA A 68 -8.03 5.21 3.37
C ALA A 68 -8.76 4.57 2.19
N ASP A 69 -8.67 5.21 1.03
CA ASP A 69 -9.01 4.61 -0.25
C ASP A 69 -7.74 4.03 -0.88
N ALA A 70 -7.81 2.77 -1.30
CA ALA A 70 -6.72 2.06 -1.95
C ALA A 70 -6.99 1.87 -3.44
N ARG A 71 -5.96 2.12 -4.27
CA ARG A 71 -6.01 1.81 -5.71
C ARG A 71 -4.69 1.26 -6.22
N VAL A 72 -4.77 0.37 -7.19
CA VAL A 72 -3.59 -0.08 -7.94
C VAL A 72 -3.17 1.02 -8.91
N ILE A 73 -1.88 1.34 -8.95
CA ILE A 73 -1.29 2.24 -9.94
C ILE A 73 -1.02 1.44 -11.21
N ASP A 74 -1.63 1.84 -12.32
CA ASP A 74 -1.38 1.23 -13.62
C ASP A 74 -0.10 1.83 -14.22
N ALA A 75 0.96 1.01 -14.30
CA ALA A 75 2.26 1.42 -14.84
C ALA A 75 2.21 1.92 -16.30
N ARG A 76 1.16 1.58 -17.07
CA ARG A 76 0.97 2.11 -18.43
C ARG A 76 0.29 3.47 -18.45
N ALA A 77 -0.64 3.70 -17.52
CA ALA A 77 -1.39 4.95 -17.44
C ALA A 77 -0.64 6.02 -16.65
N GLU A 78 0.11 5.61 -15.62
CA GLU A 78 0.83 6.45 -14.67
C GLU A 78 2.30 5.98 -14.50
N PRO A 79 3.10 5.94 -15.59
CA PRO A 79 4.47 5.40 -15.55
C PRO A 79 5.39 6.17 -14.61
N ASP A 80 5.29 7.50 -14.58
CA ASP A 80 6.17 8.34 -13.76
C ASP A 80 5.93 8.13 -12.26
N LEU A 81 4.66 8.01 -11.85
CA LEU A 81 4.31 7.74 -10.46
C LEU A 81 4.72 6.33 -10.06
N HIS A 82 4.47 5.35 -10.93
CA HIS A 82 4.88 3.97 -10.69
C HIS A 82 6.39 3.88 -10.48
N ALA A 83 7.20 4.40 -11.42
CA ALA A 83 8.66 4.41 -11.33
C ALA A 83 9.17 5.14 -10.08
N ALA A 84 8.60 6.30 -9.75
CA ALA A 84 9.01 7.07 -8.58
C ALA A 84 8.78 6.34 -7.25
N VAL A 85 7.71 5.54 -7.15
CA VAL A 85 7.44 4.72 -5.96
C VAL A 85 8.39 3.54 -5.87
N GLN A 86 8.69 2.89 -7.00
CA GLN A 86 9.68 1.82 -7.05
C GLN A 86 11.06 2.33 -6.63
N GLU A 87 11.50 3.46 -7.18
CA GLU A 87 12.77 4.11 -6.81
C GLU A 87 12.80 4.48 -5.31
N ALA A 88 11.71 5.06 -4.78
CA ALA A 88 11.63 5.37 -3.35
C ALA A 88 11.78 4.12 -2.48
N SER A 89 11.21 3.00 -2.92
CA SER A 89 11.26 1.72 -2.19
C SER A 89 12.64 1.09 -2.30
N GLU A 90 13.27 1.13 -3.47
CA GLU A 90 14.66 0.71 -3.70
C GLU A 90 15.64 1.51 -2.83
N LEU A 91 15.50 2.84 -2.78
CA LEU A 91 16.35 3.69 -1.96
C LEU A 91 16.17 3.42 -0.45
N LYS A 92 14.95 3.07 -0.02
CA LYS A 92 14.65 2.83 1.40
C LYS A 92 15.02 1.42 1.85
N TYR A 93 14.77 0.41 1.02
CA TYR A 93 14.80 -1.02 1.39
C TYR A 93 15.75 -1.88 0.55
N GLY A 94 16.32 -1.35 -0.55
CA GLY A 94 17.11 -2.12 -1.51
C GLY A 94 16.28 -3.03 -2.42
N TRP A 95 14.97 -2.77 -2.50
CA TRP A 95 14.05 -3.44 -3.40
C TRP A 95 12.81 -2.57 -3.67
N GLY A 96 12.34 -2.53 -4.93
CA GLY A 96 11.14 -1.77 -5.32
C GLY A 96 10.30 -2.38 -6.44
N ASP A 97 10.53 -3.63 -6.84
CA ASP A 97 9.85 -4.22 -8.00
C ASP A 97 8.46 -4.77 -7.68
N GLY A 98 7.43 -4.40 -8.44
CA GLY A 98 6.12 -5.06 -8.31
C GLY A 98 4.92 -4.17 -8.59
N LEU A 99 3.77 -4.61 -8.10
CA LEU A 99 2.51 -3.90 -8.27
C LEU A 99 2.37 -2.82 -7.20
N VAL A 100 2.39 -1.56 -7.63
CA VAL A 100 2.26 -0.41 -6.74
C VAL A 100 0.79 -0.19 -6.37
N VAL A 101 0.52 -0.02 -5.09
CA VAL A 101 -0.79 0.35 -4.54
C VAL A 101 -0.65 1.65 -3.76
N GLU A 102 -1.46 2.63 -4.13
CA GLU A 102 -1.59 3.91 -3.43
C GLU A 102 -2.68 3.81 -2.37
N LEU A 103 -2.42 4.38 -1.20
CA LEU A 103 -3.34 4.54 -0.09
C LEU A 103 -3.49 6.05 0.21
N THR A 104 -4.70 6.56 -0.02
CA THR A 104 -5.03 7.98 0.23
C THR A 104 -5.91 8.08 1.48
N VAL A 105 -5.43 8.82 2.49
CA VAL A 105 -6.18 9.05 3.73
C VAL A 105 -7.50 9.76 3.41
N ARG A 106 -8.60 9.24 3.96
CA ARG A 106 -9.91 9.89 3.84
C ARG A 106 -10.00 11.01 4.86
N SER A 107 -10.20 12.23 4.39
CA SER A 107 -10.66 13.33 5.24
C SER A 107 -12.12 13.07 5.62
N ALA A 108 -12.43 13.17 6.91
CA ALA A 108 -13.81 13.14 7.41
C ALA A 108 -14.61 14.36 6.93
#